data_AF-A0A0F9I3H1-F1
#
_entry.id   AF-A0A0F9I3H1-F1
#
_cell.length_a   1.000
_cell.length_b   1.000
_cell.length_c   1.000
_cell.angle_alpha   90.00
_cell.angle_beta   90.00
_cell.angle_gamma   90.00
#
_symmetry.space_group_name_H-M   'P 1'
#
loop_
_entity.id
_entity.type
_entity.pdbx_description
1 polymer ?
#
loop_
_entity_poly.entity_id
_entity_poly.type
_entity_poly.pdbx_seq_one_letter_code
_entity_poly.pdbx_strand_id
1 'polypeptide(L)' 'MPKIESIIRSPKGPLRRVVPLSEVQVPDLWGIAESLAEEGRTEASEQILECWYLCIDLLMTLRDHPDYRLPKS' A
#
# COMPACT_ATOMS: atom_id res chain seq x y z
N MET A 1 29.69 -2.68 -4.81
CA MET A 1 28.26 -2.43 -5.11
C MET A 1 27.57 -2.11 -3.80
N PRO A 2 26.84 -0.99 -3.66
CA PRO A 2 25.99 -0.77 -2.49
C PRO A 2 24.64 -1.46 -2.68
N LYS A 3 24.26 -2.32 -1.73
CA LYS A 3 22.85 -2.65 -1.45
C LYS A 3 22.07 -1.35 -1.16
N ILE A 4 20.77 -1.32 -1.44
CA ILE A 4 19.87 -0.29 -0.87
C ILE A 4 18.67 -0.99 -0.22
N GLU A 5 18.75 -1.19 1.09
CA GLU A 5 17.68 -1.77 1.91
C GLU A 5 16.65 -0.69 2.32
N SER A 6 15.37 -1.05 2.24
CA SER A 6 14.20 -0.46 2.92
C SER A 6 13.69 0.96 2.55
N ILE A 7 12.36 1.10 2.54
CA ILE A 7 11.62 2.33 2.88
C ILE A 7 10.43 1.98 3.78
N ILE A 8 10.27 2.73 4.88
CA ILE A 8 9.04 2.90 5.67
C ILE A 8 9.04 4.35 6.16
N ARG A 9 7.97 5.15 5.99
CA ARG A 9 7.60 6.37 6.78
C ARG A 9 6.09 6.66 6.57
N SER A 10 5.27 7.21 7.48
CA SER A 10 5.43 8.15 8.61
C SER A 10 5.53 9.65 8.21
N PRO A 11 4.86 10.61 8.91
CA PRO A 11 4.79 12.04 8.54
C PRO A 11 6.12 12.83 8.53
N LYS A 12 7.26 12.21 8.85
CA LYS A 12 8.58 12.70 8.40
C LYS A 12 8.90 12.16 6.99
N GLY A 13 7.99 12.35 6.03
CA GLY A 13 7.85 11.59 4.78
C GLY A 13 9.16 11.31 4.01
N PRO A 14 9.28 10.17 3.30
CA PRO A 14 10.54 9.74 2.75
C PRO A 14 10.85 10.47 1.44
N LEU A 15 12.15 10.62 1.20
CA LEU A 15 12.72 10.80 -0.13
C LEU A 15 11.96 9.92 -1.14
N ARG A 16 11.36 10.55 -2.16
CA ARG A 16 10.78 9.82 -3.30
C ARG A 16 11.91 9.04 -3.98
N ARG A 17 12.03 7.74 -3.70
CA ARG A 17 12.92 6.81 -4.43
C ARG A 17 12.09 6.01 -5.41
N VAL A 18 12.58 5.88 -6.64
CA VAL A 18 12.06 4.90 -7.59
C VAL A 18 12.60 3.53 -7.15
N VAL A 19 11.73 2.54 -7.05
CA VAL A 19 12.08 1.15 -6.72
C VAL A 19 11.64 0.21 -7.84
N PRO A 20 12.30 -0.94 -8.02
CA PRO A 20 11.74 -2.04 -8.79
C PRO A 20 10.39 -2.47 -8.20
N LEU A 21 9.44 -2.82 -9.06
CA LEU A 21 8.11 -3.29 -8.63
C LEU A 21 8.17 -4.57 -7.77
N SER A 22 9.22 -5.38 -7.94
CA SER A 22 9.52 -6.56 -7.13
C SER A 22 9.89 -6.24 -5.66
N GLU A 23 10.32 -5.01 -5.36
CA GLU A 23 10.56 -4.53 -3.98
C GLU A 23 9.30 -3.94 -3.32
N VAL A 24 8.20 -3.76 -4.08
CA VAL A 24 6.95 -3.20 -3.55
C VAL A 24 6.13 -4.30 -2.88
N GLN A 25 5.74 -4.03 -1.63
CA GLN A 25 4.89 -4.88 -0.81
C GLN A 25 3.74 -4.05 -0.24
N VAL A 26 2.54 -4.61 -0.21
CA VAL A 26 1.41 -4.07 0.54
C VAL A 26 1.40 -4.78 1.91
N PRO A 27 1.47 -4.06 3.04
CA PRO A 27 1.39 -4.69 4.36
C PRO A 27 0.01 -5.27 4.59
N ASP A 28 -0.10 -6.31 5.42
CA ASP A 28 -1.39 -6.79 5.92
C ASP A 28 -1.99 -5.76 6.89
N LEU A 29 -3.24 -5.37 6.66
CA LEU A 29 -4.00 -4.41 7.49
C LEU A 29 -5.23 -5.04 8.16
N TRP A 30 -5.46 -6.35 7.99
CA TRP A 30 -6.64 -7.06 8.50
C TRP A 30 -6.82 -6.88 10.01
N GLY A 31 -5.78 -7.15 10.81
CA GLY A 31 -5.86 -7.03 12.27
C GLY A 31 -6.10 -5.59 12.77
N ILE A 32 -5.74 -4.57 11.99
CA ILE A 32 -6.07 -3.17 12.31
C ILE A 32 -7.56 -2.92 12.03
N ALA A 33 -8.07 -3.44 10.90
CA ALA A 33 -9.48 -3.34 10.58
C ALA A 33 -10.37 -4.11 11.58
N GLU A 34 -10.00 -5.32 11.99
CA GLU A 34 -10.71 -6.07 13.04
C GLU A 34 -10.74 -5.29 14.35
N SER A 35 -9.59 -4.81 14.84
CA SER A 35 -9.51 -4.02 16.08
C SER A 35 -10.42 -2.77 16.03
N LEU A 36 -10.52 -2.10 14.88
CA LEU A 36 -11.43 -0.97 14.71
C LEU A 36 -12.91 -1.38 14.70
N ALA A 37 -13.24 -2.53 14.12
CA ALA A 37 -14.60 -3.05 14.14
C ALA A 37 -15.03 -3.47 15.57
N GLU A 38 -14.13 -4.09 16.34
CA GLU A 38 -14.33 -4.43 17.75
C GLU A 38 -14.49 -3.19 18.65
N GLU A 39 -13.79 -2.09 18.33
CA GLU A 39 -14.00 -0.76 18.95
C GLU A 39 -15.33 -0.09 18.55
N GLY A 40 -16.14 -0.70 17.67
CA GLY A 40 -17.38 -0.12 17.14
C GLY A 40 -17.15 0.97 16.09
N ARG A 41 -15.95 1.07 15.51
CA ARG A 41 -15.54 2.07 14.52
C ARG A 41 -15.63 1.51 13.10
N THR A 42 -16.78 0.93 12.76
CA THR A 42 -17.02 0.18 11.51
C THR A 42 -16.61 0.95 10.25
N GLU A 43 -16.99 2.22 10.11
CA GLU A 43 -16.64 3.03 8.93
C GLU A 43 -15.11 3.15 8.74
N ALA A 44 -14.35 3.30 9.83
CA ALA A 44 -12.90 3.38 9.78
C ALA A 44 -12.26 2.02 9.46
N SER A 45 -12.88 0.92 9.89
CA SER A 45 -12.49 -0.44 9.51
C SER A 45 -12.69 -0.66 8.01
N GLU A 46 -13.88 -0.34 7.49
CA GLU A 46 -14.24 -0.44 6.08
C GLU A 46 -13.32 0.39 5.17
N GLN A 47 -13.03 1.64 5.54
CA GLN A 47 -12.10 2.51 4.80
C GLN A 47 -10.66 1.96 4.76
N ILE A 48 -10.20 1.33 5.85
CA ILE A 48 -8.87 0.68 5.86
C ILE A 48 -8.87 -0.56 4.96
N LEU A 49 -9.92 -1.38 4.99
CA LEU A 49 -10.04 -2.55 4.11
C LEU A 49 -10.11 -2.14 2.63
N GLU A 50 -10.92 -1.13 2.28
CA GLU A 50 -10.99 -0.62 0.90
C GLU A 50 -9.63 -0.10 0.42
N CYS A 51 -8.95 0.72 1.24
CA CYS A 51 -7.60 1.21 0.91
C CYS A 51 -6.60 0.05 0.74
N TRP A 52 -6.69 -0.98 1.57
CA TRP A 52 -5.85 -2.17 1.51
C TRP A 52 -6.06 -2.95 0.20
N TYR A 53 -7.31 -3.25 -0.15
CA TYR A 53 -7.66 -3.97 -1.38
C TYR A 53 -7.24 -3.17 -2.63
N LEU A 54 -7.52 -1.86 -2.69
CA LEU A 54 -7.09 -1.01 -3.80
C LEU A 54 -5.56 -1.01 -3.98
N CYS A 55 -4.78 -1.08 -2.90
CA CYS A 55 -3.32 -1.21 -2.98
C CYS A 55 -2.88 -2.58 -3.53
N ILE A 56 -3.56 -3.66 -3.14
CA ILE A 56 -3.30 -5.02 -3.66
C ILE A 56 -3.61 -5.08 -5.15
N ASP A 57 -4.80 -4.64 -5.56
CA ASP A 57 -5.28 -4.66 -6.94
C ASP A 57 -4.39 -3.82 -7.86
N LEU A 58 -3.94 -2.64 -7.40
CA LEU A 58 -2.98 -1.81 -8.14
C LEU A 58 -1.62 -2.52 -8.28
N LEU A 59 -1.11 -3.18 -7.23
CA LEU A 59 0.16 -3.91 -7.29
C LEU A 59 0.06 -5.13 -8.24
N MET A 60 -1.08 -5.82 -8.27
CA MET A 60 -1.32 -6.90 -9.23
C MET A 60 -1.41 -6.35 -10.67
N THR A 61 -2.20 -5.31 -10.88
CA THR A 61 -2.35 -4.63 -12.18
C THR A 61 -1.00 -4.18 -12.75
N LEU A 62 -0.13 -3.59 -11.91
CA LEU A 62 1.22 -3.16 -12.33
C LEU A 62 2.17 -4.33 -12.63
N ARG A 63 1.95 -5.51 -12.03
CA ARG A 63 2.76 -6.72 -12.31
C ARG A 63 2.37 -7.34 -13.65
N ASP A 64 1.07 -7.41 -13.93
CA ASP A 64 0.53 -7.94 -15.19
C ASP A 64 0.71 -6.94 -16.35
N HIS A 65 0.68 -5.64 -16.04
CA HIS A 65 0.83 -4.53 -16.98
C HIS A 65 1.85 -3.49 -16.47
N PRO A 66 3.18 -3.73 -16.61
CA PRO A 66 4.21 -2.81 -16.13
C PRO A 66 4.17 -1.41 -16.77
N ASP A 67 3.63 -1.30 -17.97
CA ASP A 67 3.43 -0.02 -18.69
C ASP A 67 2.10 0.69 -18.34
N TYR A 68 1.33 0.18 -17.36
CA TYR A 68 0.04 0.75 -16.97
C TYR A 68 0.20 2.20 -16.51
N ARG A 69 -0.40 3.11 -17.28
CA ARG A 69 -0.42 4.55 -16.97
C ARG A 69 -1.71 4.88 -16.24
N LEU A 70 -1.57 5.36 -15.01
CA LEU A 70 -2.68 5.97 -14.29
C LEU A 70 -3.30 7.08 -15.17
N PRO A 71 -4.65 7.14 -15.30
CA PRO A 71 -5.30 8.22 -16.01
C PRO A 71 -4.93 9.55 -15.37
N LYS A 72 -4.66 10.57 -16.20
CA LYS A 72 -4.43 11.92 -15.71
C LYS A 72 -5.76 12.51 -15.22
N SER A 73 -5.85 12.76 -13.92
CA SER A 73 -6.84 13.63 -13.28
C SER A 73 -6.58 15.09 -13.61
#